data_AF-A0A7W4JZ17-F1
#
_entry.id   AF-A0A7W4JZ17-F1
#
_cell.length_a   1.000
_cell.length_b   1.000
_cell.length_c   1.000
_cell.angle_alpha   90.00
_cell.angle_beta   90.00
_cell.angle_gamma   90.00
#
_symmetry.space_group_name_H-M   'P 1'
#
loop_
_entity.id
_entity.type
_entity.pdbx_description
1 polymer ?
#
loop_
_entity_poly.entity_id
_entity_poly.type
_entity_poly.pdbx_seq_one_letter_code
_entity_poly.pdbx_strand_id
1 'polypeptide(L)'
;MKKAVFGFLSLCVISAAHAAPTHYTTKRGGLTAELVLNGSQSDYYLSSQEGMAELPHATVVKKGDSFIVTTHEDKQTCSVEVKVAGTEVASSHEVGGNCVYFHGAAVDFNF
;
A
#
# COMPACT_ATOMS: atom_id res chain seq x y z
N MET A 1 54.21 15.55 28.83
CA MET A 1 53.42 14.32 29.09
C MET A 1 52.16 14.40 28.23
N LYS A 2 52.06 13.60 27.16
CA LYS A 2 50.90 13.58 26.24
C LYS A 2 49.82 12.68 26.85
N LYS A 3 48.63 13.24 27.15
CA LYS A 3 47.44 12.47 27.53
C LYS A 3 46.68 12.12 26.26
N ALA A 4 46.60 10.84 25.93
CA ALA A 4 45.74 10.33 24.86
C ALA A 4 44.31 10.20 25.41
N VAL A 5 43.37 10.91 24.79
CA VAL A 5 41.94 10.71 25.03
C VAL A 5 41.48 9.62 24.07
N PHE A 6 41.22 8.42 24.60
CA PHE A 6 40.55 7.37 23.86
C PHE A 6 39.05 7.67 23.85
N GLY A 7 38.59 8.29 22.77
CA GLY A 7 37.17 8.42 22.47
C GLY A 7 36.61 7.06 22.08
N PHE A 8 35.71 6.51 22.89
CA PHE A 8 34.87 5.38 22.51
C PHE A 8 33.94 5.84 21.38
N LEU A 9 34.24 5.44 20.15
CA LEU A 9 33.28 5.45 19.06
C LEU A 9 32.20 4.41 19.41
N SER A 10 31.08 4.87 19.95
CA SER A 10 29.86 4.08 19.99
C SER A 10 29.38 3.94 18.55
N LEU A 11 29.75 2.84 17.90
CA LEU A 11 29.13 2.40 16.65
C LEU A 11 27.67 2.06 16.97
N CYS A 12 26.75 3.00 16.74
CA CYS A 12 25.35 2.65 16.52
C CYS A 12 25.32 1.84 15.22
N VAL A 13 25.39 0.51 15.36
CA VAL A 13 25.01 -0.43 14.31
C VAL A 13 23.51 -0.22 14.13
N ILE A 14 23.13 0.65 13.20
CA ILE A 14 21.75 0.78 12.75
C ILE A 14 21.49 -0.47 11.91
N SER A 15 21.14 -1.56 12.58
CA SER A 15 20.52 -2.71 11.92
C SER A 15 19.36 -2.15 11.12
N ALA A 16 19.40 -2.29 9.80
CA ALA A 16 18.28 -1.95 8.93
C ALA A 16 17.11 -2.86 9.35
N ALA A 17 16.28 -2.37 10.28
CA ALA A 17 15.01 -3.00 10.58
C ALA A 17 14.22 -2.98 9.28
N HIS A 18 14.02 -4.15 8.67
CA HIS A 18 13.00 -4.32 7.65
C HIS A 18 11.70 -3.88 8.31
N ALA A 19 11.17 -2.72 7.93
CA ALA A 19 9.89 -2.25 8.43
C ALA A 19 8.86 -3.35 8.16
N ALA A 20 8.17 -3.80 9.20
CA ALA A 20 7.15 -4.82 9.06
C ALA A 20 6.05 -4.33 8.09
N PRO A 21 5.42 -5.24 7.33
CA PRO A 21 4.29 -4.89 6.49
C PRO A 21 3.22 -4.13 7.28
N THR A 22 2.66 -3.08 6.67
CA THR A 22 1.52 -2.35 7.25
C THR A 22 0.25 -2.77 6.52
N HIS A 23 -0.75 -3.24 7.26
CA HIS A 23 -2.02 -3.71 6.70
C HIS A 23 -3.14 -2.71 6.99
N TYR A 24 -3.93 -2.40 5.98
CA TYR A 24 -5.21 -1.71 6.10
C TYR A 24 -6.30 -2.63 5.58
N THR A 25 -7.32 -2.90 6.37
CA THR A 25 -8.35 -3.86 5.99
C THR A 25 -9.73 -3.34 6.38
N THR A 26 -10.69 -3.48 5.47
CA THR A 26 -12.10 -3.22 5.74
C THR A 26 -12.93 -4.38 5.25
N LYS A 27 -13.93 -4.78 6.05
CA LYS A 27 -14.95 -5.77 5.66
C LYS A 27 -16.32 -5.26 6.07
N ARG A 28 -17.10 -4.74 5.11
CA ARG A 28 -18.41 -4.12 5.38
C ARG A 28 -19.32 -4.28 4.16
N GLY A 29 -20.61 -4.59 4.40
CA GLY A 29 -21.62 -4.60 3.34
C GLY A 29 -21.38 -5.64 2.21
N GLY A 30 -20.64 -6.73 2.49
CA GLY A 30 -20.26 -7.70 1.47
C GLY A 30 -19.02 -7.32 0.66
N LEU A 31 -18.43 -6.14 0.92
CA LEU A 31 -17.15 -5.72 0.38
C LEU A 31 -16.03 -6.03 1.38
N THR A 32 -14.92 -6.57 0.89
CA THR A 32 -13.65 -6.71 1.61
C THR A 32 -12.58 -5.97 0.82
N ALA A 33 -11.85 -5.06 1.45
CA ALA A 33 -10.72 -4.35 0.86
C ALA A 33 -9.50 -4.53 1.77
N GLU A 34 -8.35 -4.86 1.19
CA GLU A 34 -7.09 -5.03 1.90
C GLU A 34 -5.96 -4.32 1.12
N LEU A 35 -5.26 -3.40 1.79
CA LEU A 35 -4.04 -2.77 1.31
C LEU A 35 -2.89 -3.19 2.20
N VAL A 36 -1.89 -3.84 1.64
CA VAL A 36 -0.66 -4.23 2.33
C VAL A 36 0.49 -3.38 1.82
N LEU A 37 1.16 -2.63 2.69
CA LEU A 37 2.34 -1.83 2.35
C LEU A 37 3.61 -2.52 2.78
N ASN A 38 4.49 -2.75 1.81
CA ASN A 38 5.80 -3.40 1.96
C ASN A 38 6.90 -2.45 1.48
N GLY A 39 7.20 -1.43 2.29
CA GLY A 39 8.16 -0.39 1.93
C GLY A 39 7.65 0.50 0.80
N SER A 40 8.20 0.33 -0.41
CA SER A 40 7.81 1.07 -1.63
C SER A 40 6.88 0.29 -2.56
N GLN A 41 6.55 -0.95 -2.19
CA GLN A 41 5.60 -1.80 -2.89
C GLN A 41 4.34 -2.00 -2.07
N SER A 42 3.26 -2.40 -2.74
CA SER A 42 2.00 -2.76 -2.11
C SER A 42 1.29 -3.87 -2.86
N ASP A 43 0.48 -4.62 -2.13
CA ASP A 43 -0.53 -5.48 -2.72
C ASP A 43 -1.90 -4.93 -2.30
N TYR A 44 -2.80 -4.74 -3.27
CA TYR A 44 -4.15 -4.24 -3.01
C TYR A 44 -5.19 -5.24 -3.51
N TYR A 45 -6.05 -5.70 -2.60
CA TYR A 45 -7.08 -6.70 -2.84
C TYR A 45 -8.46 -6.12 -2.56
N LEU A 46 -9.40 -6.44 -3.42
CA LEU A 46 -10.80 -6.09 -3.30
C LEU A 46 -11.65 -7.32 -3.60
N SER A 47 -12.69 -7.56 -2.82
CA SER A 47 -13.66 -8.62 -3.07
C SER A 47 -15.05 -8.13 -2.71
N SER A 48 -15.99 -8.32 -3.63
CA SER A 48 -17.40 -7.98 -3.47
C SER A 48 -18.28 -9.14 -3.97
N GLN A 49 -19.61 -8.95 -3.95
CA GLN A 49 -20.53 -9.89 -4.61
C GLN A 49 -20.40 -9.88 -6.14
N GLU A 50 -19.92 -8.80 -6.74
CA GLU A 50 -19.81 -8.64 -8.20
C GLU A 50 -18.52 -9.24 -8.76
N GLY A 51 -17.50 -9.41 -7.91
CA GLY A 51 -16.22 -9.96 -8.32
C GLY A 51 -15.09 -9.68 -7.33
N MET A 52 -13.85 -9.82 -7.80
CA MET A 52 -12.64 -9.53 -7.04
C MET A 52 -11.74 -8.61 -7.87
N ALA A 53 -10.96 -7.72 -7.27
CA ALA A 53 -9.93 -6.98 -7.97
C ALA A 53 -8.61 -7.11 -7.21
N GLU A 54 -7.50 -7.29 -7.91
CA GLU A 54 -6.19 -7.45 -7.28
C GLU A 54 -5.16 -6.62 -8.05
N LEU A 55 -4.44 -5.74 -7.36
CA LEU A 55 -3.28 -5.04 -7.88
C LEU A 55 -2.06 -5.55 -7.11
N PRO A 56 -1.46 -6.68 -7.54
CA PRO A 56 -0.32 -7.26 -6.86
C PRO A 56 0.96 -6.52 -7.23
N HIS A 57 1.92 -6.49 -6.31
CA HIS A 57 3.27 -5.94 -6.50
C HIS A 57 3.28 -4.52 -7.07
N ALA A 58 2.24 -3.75 -6.75
CA ALA A 58 2.04 -2.41 -7.22
C ALA A 58 3.04 -1.44 -6.56
N THR A 59 3.38 -0.40 -7.30
CA THR A 59 4.10 0.75 -6.74
C THR A 59 3.13 1.58 -5.90
N VAL A 60 3.60 2.14 -4.79
CA VAL A 60 2.76 2.96 -3.91
C VAL A 60 3.36 4.34 -3.68
N VAL A 61 2.52 5.37 -3.81
CA VAL A 61 2.86 6.76 -3.47
C VAL A 61 1.89 7.25 -2.41
N LYS A 62 2.40 7.67 -1.24
CA LYS A 62 1.58 8.25 -0.18
C LYS A 62 1.22 9.71 -0.50
N LYS A 63 -0.05 10.08 -0.33
CA LYS A 63 -0.60 11.42 -0.54
C LYS A 63 -1.51 11.79 0.64
N GLY A 64 -0.93 12.32 1.71
CA GLY A 64 -1.68 12.60 2.94
C GLY A 64 -2.22 11.31 3.56
N ASP A 65 -3.55 11.20 3.63
CA ASP A 65 -4.28 10.05 4.17
C ASP A 65 -4.70 9.03 3.08
N SER A 66 -4.20 9.19 1.85
CA SER A 66 -4.40 8.24 0.77
C SER A 66 -3.09 7.69 0.21
N PHE A 67 -3.22 6.61 -0.54
CA PHE A 67 -2.16 5.96 -1.28
C PHE A 67 -2.57 5.82 -2.73
N ILE A 68 -1.72 6.25 -3.65
CA ILE A 68 -1.87 5.94 -5.07
C ILE A 68 -1.15 4.62 -5.32
N VAL A 69 -1.94 3.57 -5.57
CA VAL A 69 -1.47 2.22 -5.85
C VAL A 69 -1.48 2.05 -7.37
N THR A 70 -0.31 1.83 -7.97
CA THR A 70 -0.18 1.71 -9.43
C THR A 70 0.48 0.40 -9.81
N THR A 71 -0.24 -0.43 -10.55
CA THR A 71 0.30 -1.64 -11.16
C THR A 71 0.50 -1.46 -12.67
N HIS A 72 1.47 -2.17 -13.21
CA HIS A 72 1.78 -2.22 -14.63
C HIS A 72 1.79 -3.69 -15.07
N GLU A 73 0.81 -4.09 -15.87
CA GLU A 73 0.75 -5.42 -16.47
C GLU A 73 0.75 -5.29 -17.99
N ASP A 74 1.75 -5.91 -18.63
CA ASP A 74 2.02 -5.84 -20.06
C ASP A 74 2.01 -4.40 -20.63
N LYS A 75 0.85 -3.98 -21.12
CA LYS A 75 0.58 -2.71 -21.81
C LYS A 75 -0.51 -1.89 -21.10
N GLN A 76 -0.89 -2.29 -19.90
CA GLN A 76 -1.93 -1.67 -19.11
C GLN A 76 -1.32 -1.13 -17.83
N THR A 77 -1.73 0.08 -17.49
CA THR A 77 -1.49 0.66 -16.18
C THR A 77 -2.85 0.77 -15.51
N CYS A 78 -2.90 0.49 -14.23
CA CYS A 78 -4.05 0.78 -13.39
C CYS A 78 -3.56 1.45 -12.13
N SER A 79 -4.13 2.62 -11.85
CA SER A 79 -3.83 3.46 -10.71
C SER A 79 -5.12 3.68 -9.92
N VAL A 80 -5.09 3.32 -8.66
CA VAL A 80 -6.22 3.47 -7.72
C VAL A 80 -5.76 4.35 -6.56
N GLU A 81 -6.53 5.38 -6.23
CA GLU A 81 -6.35 6.12 -4.97
C GLU A 81 -7.12 5.39 -3.87
N VAL A 82 -6.40 4.88 -2.87
CA VAL A 82 -6.95 4.18 -1.70
C VAL A 82 -6.84 5.10 -0.50
N LYS A 83 -7.96 5.56 0.05
CA LYS A 83 -8.00 6.37 1.28
C LYS A 83 -8.09 5.46 2.49
N VAL A 84 -7.31 5.77 3.52
CA VAL A 84 -7.33 5.01 4.78
C VAL A 84 -7.83 5.87 5.93
N ALA A 85 -8.43 5.23 6.93
CA ALA A 85 -8.81 5.84 8.20
C ALA A 85 -8.36 4.90 9.34
N GLY A 86 -7.32 5.27 10.07
CA GLY A 86 -6.69 4.37 11.04
C GLY A 86 -6.10 3.14 10.35
N THR A 87 -6.58 1.95 10.69
CA THR A 87 -6.16 0.66 10.10
C THR A 87 -7.15 0.13 9.06
N GLU A 88 -8.09 0.97 8.61
CA GLU A 88 -9.15 0.58 7.68
C GLU A 88 -8.96 1.26 6.33
N VAL A 89 -9.36 0.56 5.26
CA VAL A 89 -9.57 1.17 3.94
C VAL A 89 -10.95 1.85 3.93
N ALA A 90 -10.98 3.17 3.84
CA ALA A 90 -12.21 3.95 3.90
C ALA A 90 -12.89 4.05 2.52
N SER A 91 -12.10 4.22 1.47
CA SER A 91 -12.60 4.36 0.10
C SER A 91 -11.51 4.00 -0.89
N SER A 92 -11.90 3.67 -2.11
CA SER A 92 -10.99 3.68 -3.25
C SER A 92 -11.67 4.24 -4.49
N HIS A 93 -10.87 4.77 -5.41
CA HIS A 93 -11.33 5.30 -6.69
C HIS A 93 -10.25 5.10 -7.76
N GLU A 94 -10.65 4.72 -8.98
CA GLU A 94 -9.74 4.71 -10.12
C GLU A 94 -9.29 6.14 -10.44
N VAL A 95 -7.98 6.37 -10.53
CA VAL A 95 -7.40 7.69 -10.83
C VAL A 95 -6.56 7.72 -12.09
N GLY A 96 -6.37 6.58 -12.75
CA GLY A 96 -5.68 6.52 -14.03
C GLY A 96 -5.54 5.10 -14.55
N GLY A 97 -5.47 4.98 -15.88
CA GLY A 97 -5.36 3.69 -16.53
C GLY A 97 -6.73 3.10 -16.89
N ASN A 98 -6.77 1.78 -17.10
CA ASN A 98 -8.00 1.04 -17.38
C ASN A 98 -8.03 -0.17 -16.44
N CYS A 99 -8.66 -0.04 -15.27
CA CYS A 99 -8.68 -1.10 -14.26
C CYS A 99 -9.75 -2.18 -14.54
N VAL A 100 -10.44 -2.12 -15.69
CA VAL A 100 -11.53 -3.05 -16.07
C VAL A 100 -11.07 -4.52 -16.17
N TYR A 101 -9.76 -4.76 -16.31
CA TYR A 101 -9.20 -6.13 -16.35
C TYR A 101 -8.98 -6.77 -14.97
N PHE A 102 -9.11 -6.02 -13.87
CA PHE A 102 -8.94 -6.55 -12.52
C PHE A 102 -10.25 -7.16 -11.97
N HIS A 103 -10.79 -8.14 -12.70
CA HIS A 103 -11.75 -9.15 -12.22
C HIS A 103 -13.10 -8.70 -11.58
N GLY A 104 -13.67 -7.58 -12.03
CA GLY A 104 -15.12 -7.34 -11.92
C GLY A 104 -15.67 -6.83 -10.58
N ALA A 105 -14.82 -6.56 -9.58
CA ALA A 105 -15.22 -5.69 -8.47
C ALA A 105 -15.06 -4.22 -8.89
N ALA A 106 -16.06 -3.38 -8.62
CA ALA A 106 -15.90 -1.94 -8.75
C ALA A 106 -14.80 -1.46 -7.78
N VAL A 107 -13.67 -0.98 -8.31
CA VAL A 107 -12.59 -0.36 -7.51
C VAL A 107 -13.00 0.99 -6.93
N ASP A 108 -14.19 1.47 -7.29
CA ASP A 108 -14.79 2.69 -6.80
C ASP A 108 -15.77 2.39 -5.67
N PHE A 109 -15.39 2.72 -4.43
CA PHE A 109 -16.29 2.62 -3.28
C PHE A 109 -15.96 3.65 -2.22
N ASN A 110 -16.93 3.92 -1.33
CA ASN A 110 -16.77 4.80 -0.18
C ASN A 110 -17.68 4.36 0.97
N PHE A 111 -17.15 4.30 2.20
CA PHE A 111 -17.82 3.79 3.40
C PHE A 111 -18.28 4.85 4.39
#